data_AF-A0A7X5IMS0-F1
#
_entry.id   AF-A0A7X5IMS0-F1
#
_cell.length_a   1.000
_cell.length_b   1.000
_cell.length_c   1.000
_cell.angle_alpha   90.00
_cell.angle_beta   90.00
_cell.angle_gamma   90.00
#
_symmetry.space_group_name_H-M   'P 1'
#
loop_
_entity.id
_entity.type
_entity.pdbx_description
1 polymer ?
#
loop_
_entity_poly.entity_id
_entity_poly.type
_entity_poly.pdbx_seq_one_letter_code
_entity_poly.pdbx_strand_id
1 'polypeptide(L)'
;MNLIKVSADLELTVHEFPEGSYKKQNKILRHLIGNGCSIYEHVMPKRLYTELHMKNCPTGVPGQCVSVLIDEEGRMKKDMGINLIASYLYETDKHRMPIVGNVLFVGEKYTGSGIDFCGIDGEVFKILKEQLDNMRQMAVIMKRIQGGGIR
;
A
#
# COMPACT_ATOMS: atom_id res chain seq x y z
N MET A 1 -2.13 -3.65 16.14
CA MET A 1 -1.84 -2.59 15.14
C MET A 1 -2.38 -3.04 13.80
N ASN A 2 -2.88 -2.11 12.98
CA ASN A 2 -3.58 -2.43 11.74
C ASN A 2 -2.73 -2.08 10.51
N LEU A 3 -3.08 -2.65 9.37
CA LEU A 3 -2.56 -2.30 8.06
C LEU A 3 -3.72 -1.83 7.16
N ILE A 4 -3.39 -1.12 6.08
CA ILE A 4 -4.38 -0.63 5.12
C ILE A 4 -4.19 -1.35 3.79
N LYS A 5 -5.26 -1.92 3.25
CA LYS A 5 -5.27 -2.45 1.88
C LYS A 5 -5.98 -1.47 0.96
N VAL A 6 -5.38 -1.18 -0.18
CA VAL A 6 -6.01 -0.41 -1.27
C VAL A 6 -6.06 -1.28 -2.52
N SER A 7 -7.26 -1.56 -3.04
CA SER A 7 -7.42 -2.33 -4.27
C SER A 7 -7.22 -1.50 -5.53
N ALA A 8 -7.02 -2.15 -6.67
CA ALA A 8 -7.01 -1.48 -7.98
C ALA A 8 -8.34 -0.78 -8.31
N ASP A 9 -9.43 -1.24 -7.70
CA ASP A 9 -10.77 -0.67 -7.84
C ASP A 9 -11.05 0.47 -6.86
N LEU A 10 -10.02 0.97 -6.17
CA LEU A 10 -10.11 2.07 -5.20
C LEU A 10 -10.93 1.70 -3.95
N GLU A 11 -10.97 0.43 -3.57
CA GLU A 11 -11.52 0.01 -2.27
C GLU A 11 -10.43 0.09 -1.20
N LEU A 12 -10.70 0.83 -0.14
CA LEU A 12 -9.84 0.92 1.03
C LEU A 12 -10.42 0.06 2.15
N THR A 13 -9.66 -0.92 2.62
CA THR A 13 -10.04 -1.79 3.73
C THR A 13 -8.96 -1.85 4.79
N VAL A 14 -9.35 -2.14 6.03
CA VAL A 14 -8.46 -2.17 7.19
C VAL A 14 -8.38 -3.60 7.69
N HIS A 15 -7.18 -4.05 8.02
CA HIS A 15 -6.93 -5.41 8.50
C HIS A 15 -5.97 -5.38 9.68
N GLU A 16 -6.10 -6.33 10.59
CA GLU A 16 -5.10 -6.52 11.64
C GLU A 16 -3.79 -7.04 11.03
N PHE A 17 -2.66 -6.56 11.54
CA PHE A 17 -1.38 -7.12 11.13
C PHE A 17 -1.25 -8.56 11.66
N PRO A 18 -0.86 -9.54 10.83
CA PRO A 18 -0.88 -10.94 11.24
C PRO A 18 0.11 -11.24 12.37
N GLU A 19 -0.30 -12.07 13.32
CA GLU A 19 0.57 -12.58 14.38
C GLU A 19 1.16 -13.97 14.05
N GLY A 20 2.19 -14.35 14.80
CA GLY A 20 2.86 -15.65 14.70
C GLY A 20 4.20 -15.60 13.99
N SER A 21 4.66 -16.75 13.50
CA SER A 21 5.97 -16.85 12.85
C SER A 21 6.05 -16.06 11.54
N TYR A 22 7.25 -15.64 11.16
CA TYR A 22 7.51 -14.94 9.89
C TYR A 22 6.88 -15.65 8.68
N LYS A 23 6.98 -16.99 8.62
CA LYS A 23 6.36 -17.81 7.56
C LYS A 23 4.84 -17.68 7.54
N LYS A 24 4.19 -17.65 8.71
CA LYS A 24 2.73 -17.51 8.82
C LYS A 24 2.30 -16.09 8.42
N GLN A 25 3.00 -15.07 8.91
CA GLN A 25 2.76 -13.67 8.56
C GLN A 25 2.87 -13.45 7.04
N ASN A 26 3.97 -13.90 6.43
CA ASN A 26 4.18 -13.83 4.98
C ASN A 26 3.06 -14.49 4.17
N LYS A 27 2.60 -15.67 4.60
CA LYS A 27 1.48 -16.37 3.92
C LYS A 27 0.20 -15.53 3.98
N ILE A 28 -0.09 -14.90 5.11
CA ILE A 28 -1.28 -14.07 5.29
C ILE A 28 -1.17 -12.78 4.47
N LEU A 29 -0.02 -12.10 4.51
CA LEU A 29 0.21 -10.87 3.74
C LEU A 29 0.03 -11.10 2.22
N ARG A 30 0.60 -12.18 1.68
CA ARG A 30 0.40 -12.57 0.27
C ARG A 30 -1.05 -12.85 -0.06
N HIS A 31 -1.75 -13.59 0.81
CA HIS A 31 -3.16 -13.88 0.61
C HIS A 31 -4.01 -12.60 0.66
N LEU A 32 -3.62 -11.64 1.50
CA LEU A 32 -4.31 -10.37 1.66
C LEU A 32 -4.08 -9.41 0.50
N ILE A 33 -2.86 -9.35 -0.06
CA ILE A 33 -2.59 -8.73 -1.38
C ILE A 33 -3.54 -9.36 -2.41
N GLY A 34 -3.66 -10.68 -2.40
CA GLY A 34 -4.56 -11.40 -3.30
C GLY A 34 -3.99 -11.49 -4.71
N ASN A 35 -4.85 -11.60 -5.72
CA ASN A 35 -4.47 -11.67 -7.14
C ASN A 35 -3.41 -12.77 -7.43
N GLY A 36 -3.47 -13.87 -6.68
CA GLY A 36 -2.50 -14.96 -6.77
C GLY A 36 -1.07 -14.58 -6.40
N CYS A 37 -0.85 -13.57 -5.55
CA CYS A 37 0.47 -13.13 -5.10
C CYS A 37 1.27 -14.29 -4.47
N SER A 38 2.39 -14.64 -5.11
CA SER A 38 3.30 -15.72 -4.73
C SER A 38 4.48 -15.18 -3.89
N ILE A 39 4.90 -13.96 -4.20
CA ILE A 39 5.95 -13.18 -3.57
C ILE A 39 5.57 -11.70 -3.67
N TYR A 40 5.85 -10.94 -2.61
CA TYR A 40 5.60 -9.52 -2.59
C TYR A 40 6.91 -8.74 -2.62
N GLU A 41 6.87 -7.58 -3.27
CA GLU A 41 7.96 -6.60 -3.23
C GLU A 41 7.72 -5.62 -2.09
N HIS A 42 8.81 -5.17 -1.47
CA HIS A 42 8.79 -4.02 -0.58
C HIS A 42 9.15 -2.76 -1.38
N VAL A 43 8.21 -1.81 -1.44
CA VAL A 43 8.36 -0.57 -2.19
C VAL A 43 8.30 0.63 -1.24
N MET A 44 9.12 1.64 -1.55
CA MET A 44 9.23 2.91 -0.83
C MET A 44 8.78 4.08 -1.73
N PRO A 45 7.47 4.34 -1.88
CA PRO A 45 6.96 5.34 -2.81
C PRO A 45 7.33 6.76 -2.38
N LYS A 46 7.92 7.56 -3.27
CA LYS A 46 8.48 8.87 -2.90
C LYS A 46 7.45 9.84 -2.33
N ARG A 47 6.26 9.92 -2.94
CA ARG A 47 5.21 10.85 -2.49
C ARG A 47 4.52 10.42 -1.21
N LEU A 48 4.63 9.15 -0.81
CA LEU A 48 4.20 8.73 0.54
C LEU A 48 4.95 9.52 1.62
N TYR A 49 6.21 9.87 1.35
CA TYR A 49 7.05 10.61 2.30
C TYR A 49 7.04 12.11 2.05
N THR A 50 7.05 12.54 0.78
CA THR A 50 7.14 13.97 0.45
C THR A 50 5.81 14.69 0.47
N GLU A 51 4.69 14.02 0.14
CA GLU A 51 3.35 14.63 0.06
C GLU A 51 2.43 14.19 1.20
N LEU A 52 2.50 12.92 1.61
CA LEU A 52 1.72 12.43 2.76
C LEU A 52 2.47 12.58 4.09
N HIS A 53 3.75 12.97 4.05
CA HIS A 53 4.58 13.22 5.22
C HIS A 53 4.75 12.02 6.17
N MET A 54 4.65 10.79 5.65
CA MET A 54 5.00 9.60 6.41
C MET A 54 6.52 9.52 6.62
N LYS A 55 6.95 8.81 7.67
CA LYS A 55 8.37 8.52 7.88
C LYS A 55 8.82 7.39 6.95
N ASN A 56 10.02 7.52 6.40
CA ASN A 56 10.64 6.59 5.45
C ASN A 56 11.75 5.72 6.07
N CYS A 57 11.92 5.79 7.39
CA CYS A 57 12.86 4.96 8.13
C CYS A 57 12.27 4.56 9.48
N PRO A 58 12.48 3.30 9.93
CA PRO A 58 12.05 2.85 11.24
C PRO A 58 12.58 3.76 12.34
N THR A 59 11.79 3.90 13.40
CA THR A 59 12.15 4.69 14.59
C THR A 59 12.22 3.78 15.81
N GLY A 60 12.49 4.35 16.99
CA GLY A 60 12.34 3.63 18.26
C GLY A 60 10.90 3.20 18.57
N VAL A 61 9.91 3.75 17.86
CA VAL A 61 8.49 3.38 17.98
C VAL A 61 8.08 2.53 16.76
N PRO A 62 7.69 1.25 16.98
CA PRO A 62 7.20 0.38 15.92
C PRO A 62 6.00 0.98 15.16
N GLY A 63 5.99 0.83 13.84
CA GLY A 63 4.86 1.22 13.01
C GLY A 63 4.80 2.71 12.64
N GLN A 64 5.76 3.52 13.06
CA GLN A 64 5.84 4.93 12.64
C GLN A 64 6.40 5.14 11.23
N CYS A 65 7.28 4.24 10.78
CA CYS A 65 7.68 4.14 9.38
C CYS A 65 6.62 3.36 8.62
N VAL A 66 6.22 3.84 7.45
CA VAL A 66 5.22 3.17 6.62
C VAL A 66 5.83 2.85 5.27
N SER A 67 5.67 1.62 4.82
CA SER A 67 6.05 1.18 3.48
C SER A 67 4.90 0.47 2.77
N VAL A 68 5.10 0.16 1.49
CA VAL A 68 4.07 -0.46 0.65
C VAL A 68 4.53 -1.84 0.19
N LEU A 69 3.68 -2.85 0.39
CA LEU A 69 3.86 -4.18 -0.17
C LEU A 69 2.99 -4.35 -1.42
N ILE A 70 3.60 -4.82 -2.50
CA ILE A 70 2.92 -5.07 -3.78
C ILE A 70 3.18 -6.50 -4.24
N ASP A 71 2.40 -6.99 -5.19
CA ASP A 71 2.70 -8.24 -5.89
C ASP A 71 3.84 -8.00 -6.89
N GLU A 72 5.03 -8.55 -6.60
CA GLU A 72 6.24 -8.43 -7.43
C GLU A 72 5.97 -8.85 -8.89
N GLU A 73 5.25 -9.96 -9.03
CA GLU A 73 4.91 -10.53 -10.34
C GLU A 73 3.66 -9.89 -10.96
N GLY A 74 3.07 -8.88 -10.31
CA GLY A 74 1.77 -8.34 -10.67
C GLY A 74 1.69 -7.88 -12.13
N ARG A 75 2.76 -7.29 -12.66
CA ARG A 75 2.81 -6.81 -14.06
C ARG A 75 2.91 -7.94 -15.10
N MET A 76 3.26 -9.15 -14.68
CA MET A 76 3.31 -10.34 -15.54
C MET A 76 1.96 -11.08 -15.61
N LYS A 77 1.03 -10.74 -14.71
CA LYS A 77 -0.28 -11.39 -14.62
C LYS A 77 -1.29 -10.70 -15.53
N LYS A 78 -2.18 -11.50 -16.10
CA LYS A 78 -3.31 -10.99 -16.91
C LYS A 78 -4.33 -10.32 -15.99
N ASP A 79 -5.03 -9.33 -16.54
CA ASP A 79 -6.20 -8.69 -15.92
C ASP A 79 -5.91 -7.97 -14.59
N MET A 80 -4.66 -7.59 -14.34
CA MET A 80 -4.29 -6.76 -13.20
C MET A 80 -4.62 -5.29 -13.48
N GLY A 81 -5.61 -4.75 -12.76
CA GLY A 81 -5.94 -3.33 -12.81
C GLY A 81 -4.81 -2.45 -12.26
N ILE A 82 -4.67 -1.23 -12.80
CA ILE A 82 -3.73 -0.23 -12.27
C ILE A 82 -4.24 0.29 -10.93
N ASN A 83 -3.39 0.25 -9.91
CA ASN A 83 -3.66 0.89 -8.64
C ASN A 83 -3.30 2.37 -8.73
N LEU A 84 -4.30 3.23 -8.95
CA LEU A 84 -4.08 4.66 -9.20
C LEU A 84 -3.41 5.36 -8.02
N ILE A 85 -3.83 5.06 -6.79
CA ILE A 85 -3.28 5.69 -5.59
C ILE A 85 -1.81 5.26 -5.42
N ALA A 86 -1.53 3.96 -5.47
CA ALA A 86 -0.16 3.47 -5.32
C ALA A 86 0.75 3.94 -6.46
N SER A 87 0.26 3.97 -7.70
CA SER A 87 1.00 4.46 -8.87
C SER A 87 1.32 5.95 -8.76
N TYR A 88 0.36 6.76 -8.28
CA TYR A 88 0.61 8.17 -8.00
C TYR A 88 1.70 8.30 -6.93
N LEU A 89 1.56 7.60 -5.80
CA LEU A 89 2.52 7.68 -4.69
C LEU A 89 3.94 7.26 -5.11
N TYR A 90 4.02 6.30 -6.05
CA TYR A 90 5.26 5.77 -6.60
C TYR A 90 5.92 6.70 -7.64
N GLU A 91 5.23 7.74 -8.11
CA GLU A 91 5.64 8.66 -9.18
C GLU A 91 5.64 8.04 -10.58
N THR A 92 4.64 7.20 -10.87
CA THR A 92 4.47 6.56 -12.19
C THR A 92 4.42 7.57 -13.34
N ASP A 93 3.92 8.78 -13.11
CA ASP A 93 3.93 9.89 -14.08
C ASP A 93 5.36 10.30 -14.52
N LYS A 94 6.38 10.05 -13.69
CA LYS A 94 7.77 10.37 -13.99
C LYS A 94 8.52 9.23 -14.68
N HIS A 95 8.37 8.00 -14.18
CA HIS A 95 9.14 6.85 -14.65
C HIS A 95 8.33 5.87 -15.52
N ARG A 96 7.02 6.07 -15.68
CA ARG A 96 6.08 5.31 -16.53
C ARG A 96 5.93 3.82 -16.18
N MET A 97 6.15 3.45 -14.92
CA MET A 97 6.02 2.07 -14.44
C MET A 97 4.89 1.96 -13.40
N PRO A 98 3.65 1.61 -13.80
CA PRO A 98 2.52 1.59 -12.89
C PRO A 98 2.62 0.47 -11.85
N ILE A 99 2.07 0.73 -10.68
CA ILE A 99 1.76 -0.29 -9.67
C ILE A 99 0.41 -0.90 -10.05
N VAL A 100 0.35 -2.23 -10.10
CA VAL A 100 -0.84 -2.99 -10.50
C VAL A 100 -1.33 -3.89 -9.38
N GLY A 101 -2.62 -4.21 -9.37
CA GLY A 101 -3.25 -5.03 -8.36
C GLY A 101 -3.50 -4.31 -7.03
N ASN A 102 -3.67 -5.09 -5.97
CA ASN A 102 -3.87 -4.54 -4.64
C ASN A 102 -2.54 -4.28 -3.95
N VAL A 103 -2.51 -3.31 -3.06
CA VAL A 103 -1.33 -2.99 -2.26
C VAL A 103 -1.67 -3.00 -0.77
N LEU A 104 -0.67 -3.27 0.07
CA LEU A 104 -0.78 -3.12 1.51
C LEU A 104 0.16 -2.01 1.99
N PHE A 105 -0.35 -1.08 2.77
CA PHE A 105 0.44 -0.16 3.56
C PHE A 105 0.70 -0.80 4.92
N VAL A 106 1.97 -0.98 5.27
CA VAL A 106 2.42 -1.66 6.48
C VAL A 106 3.36 -0.76 7.28
N GLY A 107 3.41 -0.98 8.59
CA GLY A 107 4.40 -0.35 9.44
C GLY A 107 5.72 -1.12 9.42
N GLU A 108 6.81 -0.47 9.81
CA GLU A 108 8.10 -1.13 10.02
C GLU A 108 8.59 -0.95 11.46
N LYS A 109 9.41 -1.89 11.92
CA LYS A 109 10.03 -1.87 13.23
C LYS A 109 11.46 -2.37 13.17
N TYR A 110 12.30 -1.82 14.05
CA TYR A 110 13.59 -2.44 14.34
C TYR A 110 13.41 -3.73 15.13
N THR A 111 14.16 -4.74 14.74
CA THR A 111 14.37 -5.98 15.48
C THR A 111 15.87 -6.20 15.67
N GLY A 112 16.25 -7.07 16.60
CA GLY A 112 17.67 -7.38 16.85
C GLY A 112 18.42 -7.92 15.62
N SER A 113 17.69 -8.34 14.57
CA SER A 113 18.23 -8.87 13.31
C SER A 113 18.02 -7.95 12.10
N GLY A 114 17.45 -6.75 12.26
CA GLY A 114 17.23 -5.81 11.17
C GLY A 114 15.89 -5.10 11.23
N ILE A 115 15.22 -4.99 10.08
CA ILE A 115 13.91 -4.34 9.93
C ILE A 115 12.89 -5.41 9.59
N ASP A 116 11.80 -5.46 10.36
CA ASP A 116 10.65 -6.32 10.07
C ASP A 116 9.39 -5.47 9.84
N PHE A 117 8.42 -6.05 9.14
CA PHE A 117 7.08 -5.47 9.02
C PHE A 117 6.27 -5.65 10.31
N CYS A 118 5.39 -4.69 10.55
CA CYS A 118 4.40 -4.71 11.61
C CYS A 118 3.15 -3.92 11.17
N GLY A 119 2.17 -3.80 12.07
CA GLY A 119 1.08 -2.87 11.83
C GLY A 119 1.54 -1.42 11.97
N ILE A 120 0.74 -0.51 11.44
CA ILE A 120 0.99 0.93 11.52
C ILE A 120 0.64 1.41 12.94
N ASP A 121 1.44 2.34 13.45
CA ASP A 121 1.19 3.05 14.70
C ASP A 121 -0.20 3.72 14.70
N GLY A 122 -0.85 3.84 15.85
CA GLY A 122 -2.25 4.30 15.93
C GLY A 122 -2.48 5.73 15.41
N GLU A 123 -1.57 6.66 15.71
CA GLU A 123 -1.68 8.05 15.25
C GLU A 123 -1.34 8.16 13.77
N VAL A 124 -0.26 7.49 13.36
CA VAL A 124 0.17 7.43 11.95
C VAL A 124 -0.91 6.79 11.08
N PHE A 125 -1.54 5.71 11.56
CA PHE A 125 -2.62 5.02 10.89
C PHE A 125 -3.82 5.95 10.64
N LYS A 126 -4.22 6.74 11.65
CA LYS A 126 -5.35 7.66 11.53
C LYS A 126 -5.09 8.69 10.43
N ILE A 127 -3.92 9.32 10.45
CA ILE A 127 -3.52 10.36 9.48
C ILE A 127 -3.44 9.77 8.08
N LEU A 128 -2.72 8.66 7.92
CA LEU A 128 -2.53 8.02 6.62
C LEU A 128 -3.86 7.55 6.03
N LYS A 129 -4.74 6.92 6.84
CA LYS A 129 -6.04 6.47 6.38
C LYS A 129 -6.88 7.62 5.85
N GLU A 130 -6.93 8.74 6.58
CA GLU A 130 -7.68 9.93 6.15
C GLU A 130 -7.15 10.48 4.82
N GLN A 131 -5.83 10.61 4.68
CA GLN A 131 -5.21 11.06 3.43
C GLN A 131 -5.50 10.10 2.25
N LEU A 132 -5.38 8.79 2.46
CA LEU A 132 -5.69 7.79 1.44
C LEU A 132 -7.17 7.81 1.06
N ASP A 133 -8.09 8.01 2.02
CA ASP A 133 -9.52 8.15 1.75
C ASP A 133 -9.83 9.42 0.94
N ASN A 134 -9.13 10.53 1.19
CA ASN A 134 -9.26 11.74 0.39
C ASN A 134 -8.79 11.52 -1.05
N MET A 135 -7.62 10.89 -1.23
CA MET A 135 -7.11 10.52 -2.56
C MET A 135 -8.06 9.58 -3.30
N ARG A 136 -8.63 8.59 -2.59
CA ARG A 136 -9.62 7.65 -3.12
C ARG A 136 -10.86 8.37 -3.66
N GLN A 137 -11.41 9.31 -2.90
CA GLN A 137 -12.56 10.11 -3.32
C GLN A 137 -12.25 10.90 -4.59
N MET A 138 -11.09 11.55 -4.65
CA MET A 138 -10.66 12.29 -5.84
C MET A 138 -10.50 11.39 -7.05
N ALA A 139 -9.87 10.21 -6.90
CA ALA A 139 -9.71 9.25 -7.98
C ALA A 139 -11.05 8.72 -8.52
N VAL A 140 -12.03 8.49 -7.64
CA VAL A 140 -13.39 8.10 -8.02
C VAL A 140 -14.08 9.22 -8.82
N ILE A 141 -13.97 10.47 -8.37
CA ILE A 141 -14.54 11.63 -9.08
C ILE A 141 -13.91 11.77 -10.47
N MET A 142 -12.59 11.69 -10.58
CA MET A 142 -11.88 11.77 -11.86
C MET A 142 -12.30 10.66 -12.83
N LYS A 143 -12.42 9.40 -12.36
CA LYS A 143 -12.93 8.29 -13.17
C LYS A 143 -14.34 8.56 -13.70
N ARG A 144 -15.23 9.15 -12.89
CA ARG A 144 -16.60 9.51 -13.32
C ARG A 144 -16.63 10.61 -14.36
N ILE A 145 -15.79 11.63 -14.23
CA ILE A 145 -15.70 12.73 -15.21
C ILE A 145 -15.18 12.19 -16.55
N GLN A 146 -14.14 11.35 -16.53
CA GLN A 146 -13.57 10.75 -17.74
C GLN A 146 -14.51 9.72 -18.40
N GLY A 147 -15.25 8.94 -17.60
CA GLY A 147 -16.24 7.99 -18.10
C GLY A 147 -17.59 8.61 -18.50
N GLY A 148 -17.82 9.89 -18.18
CA GLY A 148 -19.04 10.65 -18.50
C GLY A 148 -18.94 11.50 -19.77
N GLY A 149 -17.87 11.36 -20.57
CA GLY A 149 -17.69 12.08 -21.83
C GLY A 149 -18.58 11.54 -22.96
N ILE A 150 -19.61 12.32 -23.29
CA ILE A 150 -20.43 12.34 -24.52
C ILE A 150 -21.12 11.01 -24.89
N ARG A 151 -22.42 10.92 -24.54
CA ARG A 151 -23.43 10.32 -25.42
C ARG A 151 -24.12 11.43 -26.19
#